data_AF-A0A842YEK1-F1
#
_entry.id   AF-A0A842YEK1-F1
#
_cell.length_a   1.000
_cell.length_b   1.000
_cell.length_c   1.000
_cell.angle_alpha   90.00
_cell.angle_beta   90.00
_cell.angle_gamma   90.00
#
_symmetry.space_group_name_H-M   'P 1'
#
loop_
_entity.id
_entity.type
_entity.pdbx_description
1 polymer ?
#
loop_
_entity_poly.entity_id
_entity_poly.type
_entity_poly.pdbx_seq_one_letter_code
_entity_poly.pdbx_strand_id
1 'polypeptide(L)'
;MSEHHVFMKEAVEEAKLGLAEGGIPIGSVLVIDGKIVGRGHNRRVQKGSAILHAEMDCLENAGRLSASDYQKSTLYSTLSPCDMCSGAALLY
;
A
#
# COMPACT_ATOMS: atom_id res chain seq x y z
N MET A 1 -0.89 14.88 16.76
CA MET A 1 -0.73 13.53 16.16
C MET A 1 0.55 13.52 15.36
N SER A 2 1.33 12.43 15.36
CA SER A 2 2.51 12.34 14.51
C SER A 2 2.12 12.28 13.03
N GLU A 3 3.04 12.65 12.15
CA GLU A 3 2.87 12.55 10.70
C GLU A 3 2.54 11.10 10.28
N HIS A 4 3.20 10.10 10.87
CA HIS A 4 2.91 8.69 10.64
C HIS A 4 1.46 8.29 10.95
N HIS A 5 0.85 8.88 11.97
CA HIS A 5 -0.56 8.58 12.30
C HIS A 5 -1.50 9.09 11.20
N VAL A 6 -1.16 10.19 10.52
CA VAL A 6 -1.97 10.70 9.40
C VAL A 6 -1.95 9.69 8.26
N PHE A 7 -0.77 9.23 7.85
CA PHE A 7 -0.65 8.27 6.75
C PHE A 7 -1.18 6.86 7.08
N MET A 8 -1.00 6.41 8.33
CA MET A 8 -1.60 5.14 8.76
C MET A 8 -3.12 5.20 8.76
N LYS A 9 -3.73 6.35 9.09
CA LYS A 9 -5.19 6.52 8.97
C LYS A 9 -5.65 6.36 7.52
N GLU A 10 -4.90 6.91 6.56
CA GLU A 10 -5.20 6.76 5.14
C GLU A 10 -5.11 5.30 4.67
N ALA A 11 -4.12 4.54 5.15
CA ALA A 11 -4.05 3.09 4.90
C ALA A 11 -5.24 2.32 5.51
N VAL A 12 -5.74 2.76 6.68
CA VAL A 12 -6.96 2.19 7.28
C VAL A 12 -8.21 2.51 6.46
N GLU A 13 -8.30 3.69 5.84
CA GLU A 13 -9.42 3.97 4.92
C GLU A 13 -9.37 3.04 3.70
N GLU A 14 -8.20 2.77 3.13
CA GLU A 14 -8.05 1.75 2.06
C GLU A 14 -8.47 0.35 2.54
N ALA A 15 -8.10 -0.05 3.75
CA ALA A 15 -8.52 -1.34 4.33
C ALA A 15 -10.06 -1.44 4.44
N LYS A 16 -10.74 -0.35 4.82
CA LYS A 16 -12.21 -0.27 4.88
C LYS A 16 -12.84 -0.36 3.49
N LEU A 17 -12.24 0.28 2.48
CA LEU A 17 -12.69 0.16 1.09
C LEU A 17 -12.58 -1.29 0.62
N GLY A 18 -11.44 -1.95 0.84
CA GLY A 18 -11.26 -3.36 0.50
C GLY A 18 -12.29 -4.28 1.17
N LEU A 19 -12.63 -4.02 2.44
CA LEU A 19 -13.70 -4.73 3.14
C LEU A 19 -15.08 -4.49 2.51
N ALA A 20 -15.41 -3.25 2.20
CA ALA A 20 -16.68 -2.88 1.58
C ALA A 20 -16.85 -3.49 0.18
N GLU A 21 -15.75 -3.72 -0.54
CA GLU A 21 -15.72 -4.45 -1.80
C GLU A 21 -15.78 -5.99 -1.62
N GLY A 22 -15.86 -6.49 -0.39
CA GLY A 22 -15.94 -7.93 -0.08
C GLY A 22 -14.60 -8.66 0.00
N GLY A 23 -13.49 -7.94 0.12
CA GLY A 23 -12.15 -8.51 0.25
C GLY A 23 -11.60 -8.53 1.68
N ILE A 24 -10.29 -8.73 1.78
CA ILE A 24 -9.56 -8.81 3.05
C ILE A 24 -9.24 -7.38 3.51
N PRO A 25 -9.54 -6.98 4.77
CA PRO A 25 -9.38 -5.60 5.25
C PRO A 25 -7.91 -5.24 5.53
N ILE A 26 -7.11 -5.13 4.48
CA ILE A 26 -5.71 -4.69 4.54
C ILE A 26 -5.53 -3.57 3.52
N GLY A 27 -4.93 -2.46 3.95
CA GLY A 27 -4.69 -1.28 3.13
C GLY A 27 -3.25 -0.79 3.22
N SER A 28 -2.82 -0.05 2.21
CA SER A 28 -1.49 0.53 2.15
C SER A 28 -1.48 1.87 1.41
N VAL A 29 -0.54 2.75 1.80
CA VAL A 29 -0.26 4.00 1.09
C VAL A 29 1.25 4.19 0.94
N LEU A 30 1.68 4.69 -0.21
CA LEU A 30 3.06 5.06 -0.51
C LEU A 30 3.20 6.58 -0.41
N VAL A 31 4.15 7.06 0.39
CA VAL A 31 4.36 8.48 0.66
C VAL A 31 5.75 8.90 0.21
N ILE A 32 5.85 10.04 -0.45
CA ILE A 32 7.11 10.69 -0.83
C ILE A 32 7.01 12.18 -0.46
N ASP A 33 8.00 12.69 0.26
CA ASP A 33 8.08 14.11 0.66
C ASP A 33 6.75 14.63 1.28
N GLY A 34 6.15 13.82 2.16
CA GLY A 34 4.89 14.14 2.85
C GLY A 34 3.62 14.02 1.99
N LYS A 35 3.70 13.52 0.76
CA LYS A 35 2.56 13.37 -0.16
C LYS A 35 2.31 11.91 -0.49
N ILE A 36 1.03 11.51 -0.47
CA ILE A 36 0.63 10.17 -0.92
C ILE A 36 0.71 10.13 -2.44
N VAL A 37 1.57 9.25 -2.94
CA VAL A 37 1.79 9.01 -4.38
C VAL A 37 1.14 7.71 -4.87
N GLY A 38 0.76 6.82 -3.94
CA GLY A 38 0.05 5.58 -4.24
C GLY A 38 -0.86 5.16 -3.10
N ARG A 39 -1.98 4.52 -3.43
CA ARG A 39 -2.96 3.96 -2.50
C ARG A 39 -3.37 2.60 -2.98
N GLY A 40 -3.61 1.65 -2.08
CA GLY A 40 -4.13 0.35 -2.46
C GLY A 40 -4.64 -0.44 -1.28
N HIS A 41 -5.42 -1.47 -1.59
CA HIS A 41 -5.91 -2.42 -0.61
C HIS A 41 -5.89 -3.83 -1.18
N ASN A 42 -6.08 -4.84 -0.33
CA ASN A 42 -6.06 -6.21 -0.80
C ASN A 42 -7.22 -6.44 -1.80
N ARG A 43 -6.86 -6.76 -3.04
CA ARG A 43 -7.78 -7.04 -4.15
C ARG A 43 -7.76 -8.50 -4.61
N ARG A 44 -7.21 -9.41 -3.81
CA ARG A 44 -7.09 -10.83 -4.18
C ARG A 44 -8.44 -11.48 -4.47
N VAL A 45 -9.45 -11.18 -3.63
CA VAL A 45 -10.79 -11.76 -3.78
C VAL A 45 -11.50 -11.10 -4.96
N GLN A 46 -11.49 -9.77 -5.02
CA GLN A 46 -12.22 -8.93 -5.96
C GLN A 46 -11.74 -9.11 -7.40
N LYS A 47 -10.45 -9.41 -7.59
CA LYS A 47 -9.84 -9.59 -8.92
C LYS A 47 -9.43 -11.04 -9.22
N GLY A 48 -9.69 -11.97 -8.29
CA GLY A 48 -9.18 -13.34 -8.40
C GLY A 48 -7.64 -13.39 -8.52
N SER A 49 -6.95 -12.42 -7.93
CA SER A 49 -5.50 -12.25 -8.09
C SER A 49 -4.72 -13.08 -7.09
N ALA A 50 -3.62 -13.66 -7.56
CA ALA A 50 -2.65 -14.35 -6.70
C ALA A 50 -1.80 -13.39 -5.88
N ILE A 51 -1.61 -12.15 -6.34
CA ILE A 51 -0.55 -11.25 -5.83
C ILE A 51 -1.00 -9.85 -5.44
N LEU A 52 -2.25 -9.43 -5.73
CA LEU A 52 -2.75 -8.10 -5.39
C LEU A 52 -3.07 -7.97 -3.88
N HIS A 53 -2.03 -8.06 -3.06
CA HIS A 53 -2.02 -7.57 -1.69
C HIS A 53 -2.07 -6.04 -1.68
N ALA A 54 -2.33 -5.46 -0.52
CA ALA A 54 -2.47 -4.01 -0.39
C ALA A 54 -1.19 -3.27 -0.81
N GLU A 55 -0.02 -3.80 -0.46
CA GLU A 55 1.29 -3.26 -0.82
C GLU A 55 1.50 -3.30 -2.33
N MET A 56 1.12 -4.40 -2.97
CA MET A 56 1.30 -4.59 -4.41
C MET A 56 0.33 -3.72 -5.21
N ASP A 57 -0.95 -3.66 -4.82
CA ASP A 57 -1.96 -2.77 -5.41
C ASP A 57 -1.54 -1.30 -5.25
N CYS A 58 -1.00 -0.94 -4.08
CA CYS A 58 -0.49 0.40 -3.81
C CYS A 58 0.69 0.78 -4.72
N LEU A 59 1.65 -0.12 -4.93
CA LEU A 59 2.78 0.08 -5.84
C LEU A 59 2.31 0.16 -7.30
N GLU A 60 1.36 -0.68 -7.72
CA GLU A 60 0.80 -0.65 -9.07
C GLU A 60 0.06 0.67 -9.34
N ASN A 61 -0.74 1.14 -8.37
CA ASN A 61 -1.46 2.42 -8.46
C ASN A 61 -0.54 3.64 -8.40
N ALA A 62 0.63 3.55 -7.74
CA ALA A 62 1.65 4.59 -7.78
C ALA A 62 2.29 4.72 -9.18
N GLY A 63 2.20 3.66 -9.99
CA GLY A 63 2.85 3.58 -11.29
C GLY A 63 4.37 3.52 -11.19
N ARG A 64 5.05 3.74 -12.31
CA ARG A 64 6.52 3.71 -12.36
C ARG A 64 7.10 5.04 -11.88
N LEU A 65 7.73 5.02 -10.70
CA LEU A 65 8.51 6.13 -10.16
C LEU A 65 10.01 5.98 -10.45
N SER A 66 10.79 7.05 -10.26
CA SER A 66 12.25 6.99 -10.41
C SER A 66 12.92 6.33 -9.19
N ALA A 67 14.15 5.84 -9.36
CA ALA A 67 14.91 5.29 -8.23
C ALA A 67 15.11 6.32 -7.09
N SER A 68 15.29 7.59 -7.42
CA SER A 68 15.40 8.68 -6.44
C SER A 68 14.10 8.97 -5.70
N ASP A 69 12.95 8.63 -6.28
CA ASP A 69 11.65 8.77 -5.63
C ASP A 69 11.47 7.65 -4.60
N TYR A 70 11.74 6.40 -4.96
CA TYR A 70 11.63 5.26 -4.05
C TYR A 70 12.59 5.36 -2.85
N GLN A 71 13.81 5.85 -3.05
CA GLN A 71 14.78 6.09 -1.95
C GLN A 71 14.26 7.01 -0.84
N LYS A 72 13.31 7.89 -1.15
CA LYS A 72 12.70 8.82 -0.19
C LYS A 72 11.34 8.33 0.30
N SER A 73 10.87 7.21 -0.23
CA SER A 73 9.51 6.76 -0.01
C SER A 73 9.35 6.10 1.36
N THR A 74 8.13 6.15 1.89
CA THR A 74 7.71 5.35 3.03
C THR A 74 6.42 4.64 2.67
N LEU A 75 6.43 3.32 2.73
CA LEU A 75 5.24 2.49 2.56
C LEU A 75 4.60 2.21 3.92
N TYR A 76 3.35 2.62 4.09
CA TYR A 76 2.54 2.31 5.26
C TYR A 76 1.60 1.17 4.94
N SER A 77 1.57 0.12 5.75
CA SER A 77 0.65 -1.01 5.61
C SER A 77 -0.06 -1.28 6.94
N THR A 78 -1.36 -1.59 6.90
CA THR A 78 -2.17 -1.87 8.11
C THR A 78 -1.88 -3.22 8.74
N LEU A 79 -1.13 -4.09 8.05
CA LEU A 79 -0.67 -5.39 8.53
C LEU A 79 0.82 -5.53 8.20
N SER A 80 1.54 -6.31 9.00
CA SER A 80 2.93 -6.68 8.65
C SER A 80 2.97 -7.32 7.26
N PRO A 81 3.84 -6.86 6.35
CA PRO A 81 3.93 -7.43 5.01
C PRO A 81 4.40 -8.89 5.05
N CYS A 82 3.91 -9.71 4.12
CA CYS A 82 4.43 -11.07 3.90
C CYS A 82 5.75 -11.04 3.11
N ASP A 83 6.43 -12.18 2.98
CA ASP A 83 7.73 -12.28 2.29
C ASP A 83 7.72 -11.71 0.87
N MET A 84 6.64 -11.91 0.12
CA MET A 84 6.48 -11.34 -1.23
C MET A 84 6.46 -9.80 -1.20
N CYS A 85 5.66 -9.21 -0.31
CA CYS A 85 5.50 -7.75 -0.22
C CYS A 85 6.74 -7.09 0.38
N SER A 86 7.38 -7.74 1.36
CA SER A 86 8.67 -7.32 1.90
C SER A 86 9.76 -7.37 0.82
N GLY A 87 9.79 -8.44 0.01
CA GLY A 87 10.69 -8.54 -1.13
C GLY A 87 10.46 -7.43 -2.16
N ALA A 88 9.21 -7.13 -2.49
CA ALA A 88 8.89 -6.00 -3.37
C ALA A 88 9.40 -4.68 -2.79
N ALA A 89 9.12 -4.38 -1.51
CA ALA A 89 9.57 -3.16 -0.85
C ALA A 89 11.11 -3.03 -0.76
N LEU A 90 11.86 -4.14 -0.79
CA LEU A 90 13.32 -4.12 -0.85
C LEU A 90 13.88 -3.90 -2.26
N LEU A 91 13.10 -4.20 -3.30
CA LEU A 91 13.50 -4.08 -4.71
C LEU A 91 13.11 -2.73 -5.33
N TYR A 92 12.26 -1.95 -4.67
CA TYR A 92 11.88 -0.59 -5.05
C TYR A 92 12.62 0.42 -4.16
#